data_AF-A0A4W5KQN2-F1
#
_entry.id   AF-A0A4W5KQN2-F1
#
_cell.length_a   1.000
_cell.length_b   1.000
_cell.length_c   1.000
_cell.angle_alpha   90.00
_cell.angle_beta   90.00
_cell.angle_gamma   90.00
#
_symmetry.space_group_name_H-M   'P 1'
#
loop_
_entity.id
_entity.type
_entity.pdbx_description
1 polymer ?
#
loop_
_entity_poly.entity_id
_entity_poly.type
_entity_poly.pdbx_seq_one_letter_code
_entity_poly.pdbx_strand_id
1 'polypeptide(L)' 'MTSLMEVTLCVVGTAPQLLSPDLVNGMMCSLAQQSAEKIDRYRAHAGSVFVRLLHSNNPAVPHIPHREELLAIFPT' A
#
# COMPACT_ATOMS: atom_id res chain seq x y z
N MET A 1 3.56 6.63 -8.81
CA MET A 1 2.82 5.98 -7.71
C MET A 1 2.83 6.81 -6.43
N THR A 2 3.73 7.80 -6.30
CA THR A 2 3.74 8.76 -5.18
C THR A 2 2.37 9.38 -4.90
N SER A 3 1.68 9.90 -5.92
CA SER A 3 0.37 10.55 -5.70
C SER A 3 -0.69 9.59 -5.19
N LEU A 4 -0.67 8.31 -5.62
CA LEU A 4 -1.57 7.29 -5.07
C LEU A 4 -1.32 7.10 -3.58
N MET A 5 -0.06 6.97 -3.17
CA MET A 5 0.32 6.86 -1.76
C MET A 5 -0.12 8.09 -0.96
N GLU A 6 0.17 9.30 -1.44
CA GLU A 6 -0.16 10.55 -0.75
C GLU A 6 -1.67 10.74 -0.58
N VAL A 7 -2.44 10.49 -1.65
CA VAL A 7 -3.91 10.56 -1.60
C VAL A 7 -4.45 9.49 -0.65
N THR A 8 -3.95 8.26 -0.72
CA THR A 8 -4.36 7.20 0.22
C THR A 8 -4.09 7.63 1.66
N LEU A 9 -2.89 8.09 2.00
CA LEU A 9 -2.56 8.53 3.36
C LEU A 9 -3.40 9.72 3.82
N CYS A 10 -3.69 10.66 2.93
CA CYS A 10 -4.60 11.77 3.20
C CYS A 10 -6.02 11.27 3.52
N VAL A 11 -6.54 10.34 2.72
CA VAL A 11 -7.87 9.74 2.93
C VAL A 11 -7.91 8.95 4.24
N VAL A 12 -6.87 8.18 4.59
CA VAL A 12 -6.81 7.50 5.89
C VAL A 12 -6.93 8.50 7.05
N GLY A 13 -6.29 9.67 6.94
CA GLY A 13 -6.35 10.72 7.98
C GLY A 13 -7.65 11.52 8.04
N THR A 14 -8.42 11.57 6.95
CA THR A 14 -9.57 12.49 6.83
C THR A 14 -10.91 11.78 6.68
N ALA A 15 -10.95 10.70 5.90
CA ALA A 15 -12.16 9.97 5.56
C ALA A 15 -11.87 8.47 5.30
N PRO A 16 -11.37 7.71 6.30
CA PRO A 16 -10.97 6.31 6.12
C PRO A 16 -12.12 5.40 5.64
N GLN A 17 -13.38 5.77 5.90
CA GLN A 17 -14.57 5.07 5.41
C GLN A 17 -14.71 5.02 3.89
N LEU A 18 -13.99 5.87 3.15
CA LEU A 18 -13.93 5.83 1.69
C LEU A 18 -13.06 4.68 1.16
N LEU A 19 -12.20 4.11 2.01
CA LEU A 19 -11.31 3.00 1.66
C LEU A 19 -12.04 1.69 1.91
N SER A 20 -12.91 1.29 0.97
CA SER A 20 -13.58 0.00 1.06
C SER A 20 -12.58 -1.17 1.00
N PRO A 21 -12.91 -2.33 1.60
CA PRO A 21 -12.04 -3.51 1.53
C PRO A 21 -11.64 -3.90 0.10
N ASP A 22 -12.58 -3.86 -0.85
CA ASP A 22 -12.32 -4.19 -2.26
C ASP A 22 -11.34 -3.20 -2.91
N LEU A 23 -11.48 -1.92 -2.60
CA LEU A 23 -10.59 -0.87 -3.12
C LEU A 23 -9.17 -1.07 -2.59
N VAL A 24 -9.02 -1.29 -1.28
CA VAL A 24 -7.69 -1.49 -0.67
C VAL A 24 -7.06 -2.79 -1.17
N ASN A 25 -7.84 -3.87 -1.28
CA ASN A 25 -7.35 -5.14 -1.83
C ASN A 25 -6.86 -4.97 -3.27
N GLY A 26 -7.64 -4.34 -4.14
CA GLY A 26 -7.26 -4.06 -5.52
C GLY A 26 -5.99 -3.20 -5.61
N MET A 27 -5.90 -2.15 -4.80
CA MET A 27 -4.73 -1.27 -4.71
C MET A 27 -3.48 -2.05 -4.27
N MET A 28 -3.55 -2.82 -3.18
CA MET A 28 -2.41 -3.56 -2.65
C MET A 28 -1.93 -4.65 -3.62
N CYS A 29 -2.85 -5.39 -4.24
CA CYS A 29 -2.52 -6.38 -5.28
C CYS A 29 -1.86 -5.72 -6.50
N SER A 30 -2.37 -4.56 -6.95
CA SER A 30 -1.80 -3.84 -8.09
C SER A 30 -0.39 -3.32 -7.80
N LEU A 31 -0.13 -2.85 -6.57
CA LEU A 31 1.20 -2.45 -6.12
C LEU A 31 2.15 -3.64 -6.03
N ALA A 32 1.68 -4.78 -5.51
CA ALA A 32 2.48 -6.01 -5.46
C ALA A 32 2.86 -6.49 -6.88
N GLN A 33 1.93 -6.48 -7.83
CA GLN A 33 2.20 -6.81 -9.23
C GLN A 33 3.22 -5.86 -9.86
N GLN A 34 3.05 -4.54 -9.69
CA GLN A 34 4.02 -3.57 -10.18
C GLN A 34 5.41 -3.71 -9.54
N SER A 35 5.46 -4.19 -8.30
CA SER A 35 6.70 -4.51 -7.58
C SER A 35 7.40 -5.77 -8.12
N ALA A 36 6.79 -6.50 -9.05
CA ALA A 36 7.36 -7.66 -9.73
C ALA A 36 7.67 -7.41 -11.22
N GLU A 37 7.45 -6.18 -11.71
CA GLU A 37 7.69 -5.83 -13.11
C GLU A 37 9.18 -5.87 -13.50
N LYS A 38 9.46 -6.11 -14.79
CA LYS A 38 10.84 -6.22 -15.30
C LYS A 38 11.61 -4.91 -15.29
N ILE A 39 10.91 -3.78 -15.33
CA ILE A 39 11.53 -2.46 -15.38
C ILE A 39 11.87 -2.01 -13.97
N ASP A 40 13.17 -1.98 -13.67
CA ASP A 40 13.71 -1.73 -12.34
C ASP A 40 13.17 -0.44 -11.68
N ARG A 41 13.06 0.66 -12.45
CA ARG A 41 12.54 1.93 -11.94
C ARG A 41 11.09 1.82 -11.43
N TYR A 42 10.23 1.11 -12.17
CA TYR A 42 8.83 0.93 -11.75
C TYR A 42 8.75 -0.05 -10.58
N ARG A 43 9.51 -1.14 -10.65
CA ARG A 43 9.65 -2.15 -9.60
C ARG A 43 10.03 -1.55 -8.25
N ALA A 44 11.14 -0.81 -8.22
CA ALA A 44 11.65 -0.20 -7.00
C ALA A 44 10.67 0.84 -6.41
N HIS A 45 10.06 1.66 -7.27
CA HIS A 45 9.12 2.67 -6.82
C HIS A 45 7.80 2.08 -6.31
N ALA A 46 7.27 1.04 -6.97
CA ALA A 46 6.08 0.31 -6.51
C ALA A 46 6.33 -0.36 -5.16
N GLY A 47 7.46 -1.06 -5.02
CA GLY A 47 7.83 -1.73 -3.77
C GLY A 47 7.97 -0.75 -2.62
N SER A 48 8.62 0.39 -2.85
CA SER A 48 8.72 1.46 -1.86
C SER A 48 7.35 1.98 -1.42
N VAL A 49 6.43 2.22 -2.36
CA VAL A 49 5.06 2.64 -2.03
C VAL A 49 4.30 1.56 -1.25
N PHE A 50 4.41 0.30 -1.67
CA PHE A 50 3.77 -0.84 -1.00
C PHE A 50 4.19 -0.94 0.47
N VAL A 51 5.50 -0.93 0.73
CA VAL A 51 6.05 -1.03 2.09
C VAL A 51 5.67 0.19 2.94
N ARG A 52 5.71 1.40 2.37
CA ARG A 52 5.30 2.62 3.11
C ARG A 52 3.83 2.60 3.53
N LEU A 53 2.93 2.10 2.68
CA LEU A 53 1.52 1.96 3.03
C LEU A 53 1.32 0.86 4.09
N LEU A 54 2.01 -0.27 3.95
CA LEU A 54 1.95 -1.40 4.89
C LEU A 54 2.34 -0.98 6.33
N HIS A 55 3.43 -0.23 6.44
CA HIS A 55 4.00 0.23 7.72
C HIS A 55 3.40 1.55 8.23
N SER A 56 2.47 2.16 7.50
CA SER A 56 1.73 3.31 8.03
C SER A 56 0.96 2.87 9.28
N ASN A 57 1.22 3.53 10.40
CA ASN A 57 0.63 3.17 11.70
C ASN A 57 -0.12 4.34 12.36
N ASN A 58 0.10 5.59 11.94
CA ASN A 58 -0.58 6.77 12.50
C ASN A 58 -1.00 7.76 11.40
N PRO A 59 -2.18 7.58 10.77
CA PRO A 59 -3.09 6.44 10.91
C PRO A 59 -2.73 5.24 10.00
N ALA A 60 -3.14 4.04 10.41
CA ALA A 60 -2.94 2.82 9.62
C ALA A 60 -3.91 2.73 8.44
N VAL A 61 -3.42 2.27 7.28
CA VAL A 61 -4.28 1.98 6.13
C VAL A 61 -5.21 0.81 6.50
N PRO A 62 -6.54 0.97 6.47
CA PRO A 62 -7.47 -0.07 6.86
C PRO A 62 -7.53 -1.18 5.80
N HIS A 63 -8.01 -2.36 6.18
CA HIS A 63 -8.33 -3.47 5.26
C HIS A 63 -7.18 -3.98 4.37
N ILE A 64 -5.91 -3.74 4.73
CA ILE A 64 -4.77 -4.36 4.02
C ILE A 64 -4.93 -5.89 4.09
N PRO A 65 -4.96 -6.61 2.95
CA PRO A 65 -5.06 -8.06 2.93
C PRO A 65 -3.81 -8.70 3.54
N HIS A 66 -3.97 -9.71 4.39
CA HIS A 66 -2.86 -10.48 4.99
C HIS A 66 -1.79 -9.61 5.66
N ARG A 67 -2.22 -8.56 6.38
CA ARG A 67 -1.31 -7.53 6.89
C ARG A 67 -0.20 -8.11 7.79
N GLU A 68 -0.52 -9.04 8.67
CA GLU A 68 0.45 -9.63 9.61
C GLU A 68 1.51 -10.44 8.87
N GLU A 69 1.09 -11.27 7.91
CA GLU A 69 1.99 -12.06 7.08
C GLU A 69 2.87 -11.16 6.20
N LEU A 70 2.30 -10.10 5.63
CA LEU A 70 3.05 -9.11 4.86
C LEU A 70 4.08 -8.37 5.72
N LEU A 71 3.77 -8.02 6.96
CA LEU A 71 4.73 -7.39 7.89
C LEU A 71 5.88 -8.34 8.24
N ALA A 72 5.63 -9.65 8.32
CA ALA A 72 6.69 -10.64 8.51
C ALA A 72 7.60 -10.79 7.29
N ILE A 73 7.05 -10.70 6.07
CA ILE A 73 7.80 -10.77 4.81
C ILE A 73 8.60 -9.49 4.58
N PHE A 74 8.02 -8.34 4.89
CA PHE A 74 8.61 -7.01 4.70
C PHE A 74 8.83 -6.32 6.05
N PRO A 75 9.85 -6.71 6.84
CA PRO A 75 10.17 -6.05 8.09
C PRO A 75 10.59 -4.59 7.88
N THR A 76 10.46 -3.79 8.94
CA THR A 76 10.84 -2.36 8.95
C THR A 76 12.35 -2.17 8.99
#